data_AF-X1LMM5-F1
#
_entry.id   AF-X1LMM5-F1
#
_cell.length_a   1.000
_cell.length_b   1.000
_cell.length_c   1.000
_cell.angle_alpha   90.00
_cell.angle_beta   90.00
_cell.angle_gamma   90.00
#
_symmetry.space_group_name_H-M   'P 1'
#
loop_
_entity.id
_entity.type
_entity.pdbx_description
1 polymer ?
#
loop_
_entity_poly.entity_id
_entity_poly.type
_entity_poly.pdbx_seq_one_letter_code
_entity_poly.pdbx_strand_id
1 'polypeptide(L)'
;VNGELTLIDELLTPDSSRFWDASQYEIGHSQPSFDKQPVRDWLSTSGWNKEPPAPMLPLEVIEATTQRYNRIYQLFTGKCV
;
A
#
# COMPACT_ATOMS: atom_id res chain seq x y z
N VAL A 1 17.53 22.13 -7.24
CA VAL A 1 18.19 23.04 -6.27
C VAL A 1 19.42 23.62 -6.94
N ASN A 2 19.64 24.93 -6.90
CA ASN A 2 20.77 25.58 -7.60
C ASN A 2 20.86 25.26 -9.10
N GLY A 3 19.72 25.15 -9.79
CA GLY A 3 19.68 24.80 -11.22
C GLY A 3 19.83 23.31 -11.54
N GLU A 4 20.07 22.46 -10.54
CA GLU A 4 20.14 21.01 -10.72
C GLU A 4 18.77 20.36 -10.53
N LEU A 5 18.50 19.31 -11.31
CA LEU A 5 17.39 18.40 -11.09
C LEU A 5 17.52 17.80 -9.69
N THR A 6 16.48 17.93 -8.87
CA THR A 6 16.50 17.46 -7.49
C THR A 6 15.24 16.67 -7.22
N LEU A 7 15.43 15.48 -6.66
CA LEU A 7 14.34 14.67 -6.16
C LEU A 7 13.75 15.32 -4.90
N ILE A 8 12.43 15.37 -4.85
CA ILE A 8 11.65 15.85 -3.71
C ILE A 8 10.63 14.78 -3.31
N ASP A 9 9.84 15.08 -2.28
CA ASP A 9 8.77 14.22 -1.80
C ASP A 9 9.28 12.84 -1.35
N GLU A 10 8.42 11.83 -1.32
CA GLU A 10 8.78 10.46 -1.03
C GLU A 10 9.21 9.69 -2.28
N LEU A 11 10.08 8.70 -2.09
CA LEU A 11 10.56 7.84 -3.16
C LEU A 11 10.52 6.39 -2.73
N LEU A 12 9.98 5.53 -3.60
CA LEU A 12 9.96 4.07 -3.42
C LEU A 12 9.31 3.65 -2.09
N THR A 13 8.25 4.35 -1.70
CA THR A 13 7.36 3.98 -0.59
C THR A 13 6.12 3.27 -1.13
N PRO A 14 5.35 2.57 -0.28
CA PRO A 14 4.09 1.96 -0.73
C PRO A 14 3.04 2.98 -1.18
N ASP A 15 3.18 4.25 -0.78
CA ASP A 15 2.27 5.33 -1.15
C ASP A 15 2.63 5.93 -2.51
N SER A 16 3.92 6.14 -2.77
CA SER A 16 4.43 6.65 -4.05
C SER A 16 4.58 5.58 -5.14
N SER A 17 4.57 4.29 -4.78
CA SER A 17 4.92 3.18 -5.68
C SER A 17 3.93 2.02 -5.59
N ARG A 18 3.80 1.26 -6.69
CA ARG A 18 3.04 0.01 -6.70
C ARG A 18 3.98 -1.16 -6.46
N PHE A 19 3.79 -1.85 -5.36
CA PHE A 19 4.50 -3.09 -5.07
C PHE A 19 3.61 -4.30 -5.35
N TRP A 20 4.17 -5.26 -6.09
CA TRP A 20 3.56 -6.55 -6.40
C TRP A 20 4.48 -7.67 -5.93
N ASP A 21 3.89 -8.76 -5.43
CA ASP A 21 4.66 -9.96 -5.10
C ASP A 21 5.10 -10.63 -6.41
N ALA A 22 6.41 -10.74 -6.62
CA ALA A 22 6.96 -11.38 -7.81
C ALA A 22 6.54 -12.85 -7.95
N SER A 23 6.25 -13.54 -6.85
CA SER A 23 5.80 -14.94 -6.85
C SER A 23 4.33 -15.12 -7.27
N GLN A 24 3.54 -14.04 -7.24
CA GLN A 24 2.12 -14.04 -7.61
C GLN A 24 1.87 -13.26 -8.91
N TYR A 25 2.93 -12.76 -9.55
CA TYR A 25 2.81 -11.94 -10.73
C TYR A 25 2.41 -12.78 -11.96
N GLU A 26 1.37 -12.32 -12.65
CA GLU A 26 0.85 -12.98 -13.85
C GLU A 26 0.43 -11.94 -14.90
N ILE A 27 0.73 -12.22 -16.18
CA ILE A 27 0.44 -11.29 -17.27
C ILE A 27 -1.05 -11.35 -17.63
N GLY A 28 -1.65 -10.20 -17.92
CA GLY A 28 -2.99 -10.11 -18.52
C GLY A 28 -4.12 -9.78 -17.56
N HIS A 29 -3.84 -9.51 -16.27
CA HIS A 29 -4.85 -9.04 -15.32
C HIS A 29 -4.29 -8.04 -14.29
N SER A 30 -5.16 -7.53 -13.41
CA SER A 30 -4.74 -6.69 -12.28
C SER A 30 -4.05 -7.54 -11.23
N GLN A 31 -2.92 -7.05 -10.71
CA GLN A 31 -2.16 -7.72 -9.68
C GLN A 31 -2.68 -7.35 -8.29
N PRO A 32 -2.61 -8.26 -7.30
CA PRO A 32 -2.85 -7.91 -5.91
C PRO A 32 -1.92 -6.79 -5.44
N SER A 33 -2.48 -5.76 -4.78
CA SER A 33 -1.68 -4.72 -4.15
C SER A 33 -0.98 -5.30 -2.91
N PHE A 34 0.34 -5.17 -2.82
CA PHE A 34 1.06 -5.73 -1.68
C PHE A 34 0.82 -4.94 -0.38
N ASP A 35 0.41 -3.68 -0.52
CA ASP A 35 0.32 -2.67 0.54
C ASP A 35 -1.12 -2.41 1.03
N LYS A 36 -2.04 -2.02 0.13
CA LYS A 36 -3.36 -1.46 0.48
C LYS A 36 -4.53 -2.40 0.23
N GLN A 37 -4.28 -3.65 -0.14
CA GLN A 37 -5.34 -4.60 -0.46
C GLN A 37 -6.37 -4.79 0.68
N PRO A 38 -5.99 -4.90 1.98
CA PRO A 38 -6.97 -5.09 3.05
C PRO A 38 -7.99 -3.95 3.16
N VAL A 39 -7.51 -2.70 3.08
CA VAL A 39 -8.37 -1.52 3.13
C VAL A 39 -9.29 -1.48 1.91
N ARG A 40 -8.76 -1.77 0.73
CA ARG A 40 -9.54 -1.76 -0.53
C ARG A 40 -10.63 -2.81 -0.52
N ASP A 41 -10.30 -4.03 -0.12
CA ASP A 41 -11.25 -5.14 -0.05
C ASP A 41 -12.35 -4.82 0.96
N TRP A 42 -11.97 -4.38 2.16
CA TRP A 42 -12.93 -4.05 3.20
C TRP A 42 -13.87 -2.91 2.77
N LEU A 43 -13.33 -1.80 2.26
CA LEU A 43 -14.14 -0.67 1.78
C LEU A 43 -15.06 -1.05 0.61
N SER A 44 -14.64 -1.98 -0.25
CA SER A 44 -15.49 -2.46 -1.35
C SER A 44 -16.68 -3.28 -0.85
N THR A 45 -16.58 -3.90 0.32
CA THR A 45 -17.63 -4.74 0.92
C THR A 45 -18.42 -4.04 2.04
N SER A 46 -17.95 -2.90 2.53
CA SER A 46 -18.55 -2.20 3.69
C SER A 46 -19.89 -1.52 3.38
N GLY A 47 -20.30 -1.49 2.11
CA GLY A 47 -21.48 -0.74 1.65
C GLY A 47 -21.24 0.76 1.52
N TRP A 48 -20.00 1.23 1.67
CA TRP A 48 -19.64 2.63 1.48
C TRP A 48 -19.77 3.05 0.02
N ASN A 49 -20.49 4.15 -0.23
CA ASN A 49 -20.74 4.71 -1.55
C ASN A 49 -19.54 5.49 -2.14
N LYS A 50 -18.38 5.48 -1.47
CA LYS A 50 -17.16 6.21 -1.81
C LYS A 50 -17.25 7.74 -1.66
N GLU A 51 -18.29 8.24 -1.00
CA GLU A 51 -18.44 9.66 -0.68
C GLU A 51 -18.04 9.92 0.78
N PRO A 52 -17.34 11.03 1.08
CA PRO A 52 -17.01 11.39 2.46
C PRO A 52 -18.27 11.59 3.35
N PRO A 53 -18.20 11.24 4.64
CA PRO A 53 -17.07 10.62 5.33
C PRO A 53 -16.99 9.10 5.07
N ALA A 54 -15.76 8.59 4.98
CA ALA A 54 -15.53 7.14 4.96
C ALA A 54 -15.85 6.52 6.33
N PRO A 55 -16.32 5.26 6.37
CA PRO A 55 -16.51 4.54 7.63
C PRO A 55 -15.17 4.27 8.32
N MET A 56 -15.21 4.14 9.65
CA MET A 56 -14.03 3.75 10.43
C MET A 56 -13.61 2.32 10.06
N LEU A 57 -12.33 2.12 9.81
CA LEU A 57 -11.78 0.80 9.56
C LEU A 57 -11.80 -0.04 10.85
N PRO A 58 -12.18 -1.32 10.79
CA PRO A 58 -12.01 -2.25 11.89
C PRO A 58 -10.54 -2.43 12.25
N LEU A 59 -10.28 -2.80 13.51
CA LEU A 59 -8.92 -2.94 14.03
C LEU A 59 -8.11 -3.98 13.22
N GLU A 60 -8.73 -5.09 12.84
CA GLU A 60 -8.10 -6.14 12.07
C GLU A 60 -7.63 -5.68 10.69
N VAL A 61 -8.35 -4.75 10.05
CA VAL A 61 -7.97 -4.18 8.75
C VAL A 61 -6.79 -3.23 8.93
N ILE A 62 -6.79 -2.44 10.00
CA ILE A 62 -5.69 -1.53 10.36
C ILE A 62 -4.42 -2.32 10.64
N GLU A 63 -4.50 -3.35 11.48
CA GLU A 63 -3.37 -4.22 11.82
C GLU A 63 -2.83 -4.95 10.60
N ALA A 64 -3.70 -5.55 9.78
CA ALA A 64 -3.32 -6.26 8.57
C ALA A 64 -2.64 -5.35 7.52
N THR A 65 -3.05 -4.08 7.45
CA THR A 65 -2.42 -3.07 6.59
C THR A 65 -1.07 -2.65 7.15
N THR A 66 -1.00 -2.41 8.46
CA THR A 66 0.24 -2.04 9.17
C THR A 66 1.31 -3.11 8.99
N GLN A 67 0.95 -4.39 9.18
CA GLN A 67 1.87 -5.51 8.99
C GLN A 67 2.43 -5.59 7.56
N ARG A 68 1.63 -5.27 6.53
CA ARG A 68 2.08 -5.22 5.14
C ARG A 68 3.10 -4.11 4.90
N TYR A 69 2.84 -2.91 5.41
CA TYR A 69 3.80 -1.80 5.31
C TYR A 69 5.13 -2.13 6.00
N ASN A 70 5.07 -2.69 7.21
CA ASN A 70 6.26 -3.15 7.93
C ASN A 70 7.00 -4.24 7.16
N ARG A 71 6.28 -5.17 6.53
CA ARG A 71 6.88 -6.23 5.72
C ARG A 71 7.61 -5.67 4.50
N ILE A 72 7.00 -4.71 3.80
CA ILE A 72 7.62 -4.03 2.66
C ILE A 72 8.90 -3.32 3.10
N TYR A 73 8.83 -2.57 4.20
CA TYR A 73 9.99 -1.88 4.77
C TYR A 73 11.11 -2.87 5.10
N GLN A 74 10.79 -3.99 5.75
CA GLN A 74 11.76 -5.05 6.07
C GLN A 74 12.39 -5.66 4.82
N LEU A 75 11.59 -5.92 3.78
CA LEU A 75 12.07 -6.50 2.51
C LEU A 75 13.06 -5.58 1.80
N PHE A 76 12.77 -4.27 1.74
CA PHE A 76 13.64 -3.33 1.03
C PHE A 76 14.86 -2.88 1.84
N THR A 77 14.74 -2.81 3.16
CA THR A 77 15.81 -2.25 4.01
C THR A 77 16.62 -3.29 4.78
N GLY A 78 16.11 -4.52 4.92
CA GLY A 78 16.69 -5.57 5.76
C GLY A 78 16.60 -5.31 7.28
N LYS A 79 15.92 -4.23 7.71
CA LYS A 79 15.79 -3.84 9.12
C LYS A 79 14.46 -4.31 9.70
N CYS A 80 14.46 -4.73 10.97
CA CYS A 80 13.23 -5.03 11.72
C CYS A 80 12.58 -3.74 12.24
N VAL A 81 11.25 -3.77 12.39
CA VAL A 81 10.40 -2.71 12.96
C VAL A 81 9.76 -3.25 14.23
#